data_AF-A0A850T2B2-F1
#
_entry.id   AF-A0A850T2B2-F1
#
_cell.length_a   1.000
_cell.length_b   1.000
_cell.length_c   1.000
_cell.angle_alpha   90.00
_cell.angle_beta   90.00
_cell.angle_gamma   90.00
#
_symmetry.space_group_name_H-M   'P 1'
#
loop_
_entity.id
_entity.type
_entity.pdbx_description
1 polymer ?
#
loop_
_entity_poly.entity_id
_entity_poly.type
_entity_poly.pdbx_seq_one_letter_code
_entity_poly.pdbx_strand_id
1 'polypeptide(L)'
;MIFPTSNKRKQGSAAIPYTQCYAKTDENGKPGINVEFHLRYVAEVCRILRRQLPKILAALSKPAIPSASTHDIGKVSPGFQLKYFRDALIKQISGLSDKPSGHFITDHAHISACALWAHVHENNPFECPTVAQIAAMHHGSVLTQPLPTDSGELLGGSAWSKERKKLIEKMEAEYGTLSFHVPSLVQRDFISGMVTISDWIGSDESFFPATGLPPDIDTRVFEK
;
A
#
# COMPACT_ATOMS: atom_id res chain seq x y z
N MET A 1 -38.61 33.38 1.26
CA MET A 1 -38.66 31.97 0.85
C MET A 1 -37.36 31.34 1.33
N ILE A 2 -37.39 30.62 2.45
CA ILE A 2 -36.20 30.04 3.09
C ILE A 2 -36.09 28.60 2.57
N PHE A 3 -35.06 28.32 1.78
CA PHE A 3 -34.74 26.95 1.38
C PHE A 3 -34.08 26.23 2.55
N PRO A 4 -34.57 25.05 2.98
CA PRO A 4 -33.87 24.27 3.97
C PRO A 4 -32.62 23.65 3.33
N THR A 5 -31.44 24.08 3.78
CA THR A 5 -30.18 23.41 3.48
C THR A 5 -30.16 22.08 4.23
N SER A 6 -30.47 20.98 3.54
CA SER A 6 -30.22 19.65 4.09
C SER A 6 -28.70 19.44 4.16
N ASN A 7 -28.11 19.72 5.32
CA ASN A 7 -26.71 19.39 5.58
C ASN A 7 -26.61 17.88 5.87
N LYS A 8 -26.83 17.06 4.83
CA LYS A 8 -26.46 15.64 4.88
C LYS A 8 -24.94 15.62 4.86
N ARG A 9 -24.32 15.51 6.04
CA ARG A 9 -22.96 14.97 6.16
C ARG A 9 -22.95 13.69 5.34
N LYS A 10 -22.30 13.70 4.18
CA LYS A 10 -22.01 12.48 3.42
C LYS A 10 -21.18 11.62 4.36
N GLN A 11 -21.82 10.66 5.02
CA GLN A 11 -21.10 9.59 5.68
C GLN A 11 -20.30 8.92 4.57
N GLY A 12 -18.96 9.01 4.64
CA GLY A 12 -18.10 8.25 3.75
C GLY A 12 -18.48 6.77 3.82
N SER A 13 -18.25 6.01 2.75
CA SER A 13 -18.50 4.57 2.78
C SER A 13 -17.85 3.95 4.03
N ALA A 14 -18.58 3.06 4.72
CA ALA A 14 -17.98 2.30 5.81
C ALA A 14 -16.73 1.59 5.27
N ALA A 15 -15.63 1.63 6.02
CA ALA A 15 -14.41 0.91 5.69
C ALA A 15 -14.27 -0.29 6.63
N ILE A 16 -13.64 -1.36 6.15
CA ILE A 16 -13.17 -2.44 7.02
C ILE A 16 -11.79 -2.07 7.58
N PRO A 17 -11.41 -2.57 8.77
CA PRO A 17 -10.06 -2.43 9.28
C PRO A 17 -9.01 -2.89 8.27
N TYR A 18 -7.85 -2.22 8.20
CA TYR A 18 -6.77 -2.65 7.30
C TYR A 18 -6.30 -4.09 7.55
N THR A 19 -6.45 -4.58 8.80
CA THR A 19 -6.12 -5.95 9.19
C THR A 19 -7.00 -7.02 8.52
N GLN A 20 -8.14 -6.62 7.96
CA GLN A 20 -9.09 -7.45 7.23
C GLN A 20 -9.03 -7.23 5.70
N CYS A 21 -8.11 -6.39 5.23
CA CYS A 21 -7.86 -6.21 3.81
C CYS A 21 -6.85 -7.25 3.31
N TYR A 22 -7.21 -7.99 2.27
CA TYR A 22 -6.39 -9.08 1.75
C TYR A 22 -5.43 -8.62 0.65
N ALA A 23 -4.25 -9.24 0.57
CA ALA A 23 -3.28 -8.97 -0.49
C ALA A 23 -3.19 -10.08 -1.52
N LYS A 24 -3.34 -11.33 -1.09
CA LYS A 24 -3.25 -12.53 -1.94
C LYS A 24 -4.49 -13.41 -1.79
N THR A 25 -4.75 -14.23 -2.79
CA THR A 25 -5.69 -15.36 -2.73
C THR A 25 -4.92 -16.66 -2.46
N ASP A 26 -5.56 -17.65 -1.84
CA ASP A 26 -5.02 -19.00 -1.78
C ASP A 26 -5.21 -19.76 -3.12
N GLU A 27 -4.74 -21.01 -3.16
CA GLU A 27 -4.87 -21.92 -4.32
C GLU A 27 -6.33 -22.15 -4.76
N ASN A 28 -7.30 -21.91 -3.87
CA ASN A 28 -8.73 -22.06 -4.12
C ASN A 28 -9.41 -20.72 -4.47
N GLY A 29 -8.64 -19.64 -4.64
CA GLY A 29 -9.17 -18.30 -4.90
C GLY A 29 -9.82 -17.63 -3.68
N LYS A 30 -9.66 -18.17 -2.47
CA LYS A 30 -10.18 -17.59 -1.23
C LYS A 30 -9.19 -16.56 -0.67
N PRO A 31 -9.64 -15.65 0.20
CA PRO A 31 -8.74 -14.69 0.84
C PRO A 31 -7.61 -15.39 1.63
N GLY A 32 -6.37 -15.01 1.33
CA GLY A 32 -5.16 -15.51 2.00
C GLY A 32 -4.61 -14.49 3.00
N ILE A 33 -3.30 -14.21 2.92
CA ILE A 33 -2.64 -13.22 3.77
C ILE A 33 -3.19 -11.81 3.57
N ASN A 34 -3.21 -11.05 4.66
CA ASN A 34 -3.60 -9.65 4.64
C ASN A 34 -2.48 -8.74 4.08
N VAL A 35 -2.84 -7.48 3.79
CA VAL A 35 -1.91 -6.49 3.24
C VAL A 35 -0.72 -6.24 4.17
N GLU A 36 -0.95 -6.16 5.48
CA GLU A 36 0.11 -5.96 6.47
C GLU A 36 1.18 -7.05 6.41
N PHE A 37 0.79 -8.33 6.36
CA PHE A 37 1.75 -9.44 6.27
C PHE A 37 2.55 -9.41 4.96
N HIS A 38 1.90 -9.13 3.83
CA HIS A 38 2.61 -9.00 2.55
C HIS A 38 3.66 -7.87 2.60
N LEU A 39 3.28 -6.70 3.13
CA LEU A 39 4.21 -5.56 3.29
C LEU A 39 5.42 -5.92 4.16
N ARG A 40 5.22 -6.67 5.25
CA ARG A 40 6.33 -7.18 6.08
C ARG A 40 7.25 -8.09 5.27
N TYR A 41 6.71 -9.08 4.56
CA TYR A 41 7.52 -10.01 3.77
C TYR A 41 8.40 -9.27 2.76
N VAL A 42 7.82 -8.30 2.04
CA VAL A 42 8.55 -7.49 1.05
C VAL A 42 9.62 -6.61 1.72
N ALA A 43 9.36 -6.04 2.89
CA ALA A 43 10.35 -5.27 3.65
C ALA A 43 11.50 -6.14 4.20
N GLU A 44 11.20 -7.36 4.67
CA GLU A 44 12.17 -8.37 5.09
C GLU A 44 13.10 -8.78 3.94
N VAL A 45 12.53 -9.10 2.78
CA VAL A 45 13.30 -9.39 1.57
C VAL A 45 14.18 -8.20 1.19
N CYS A 46 13.63 -6.98 1.18
CA CYS A 46 14.37 -5.77 0.82
C CYS A 46 15.58 -5.55 1.74
N ARG A 47 15.44 -5.79 3.05
CA ARG A 47 16.55 -5.69 4.00
C ARG A 47 17.64 -6.72 3.72
N ILE A 48 17.26 -7.97 3.42
CA ILE A 48 18.21 -9.04 3.07
C ILE A 48 18.98 -8.67 1.79
N LEU A 49 18.28 -8.26 0.73
CA LEU A 49 18.90 -7.81 -0.51
C LEU A 49 19.86 -6.64 -0.27
N ARG A 50 19.44 -5.65 0.52
CA ARG A 50 20.27 -4.49 0.86
C ARG A 50 21.55 -4.88 1.61
N ARG A 51 21.52 -5.88 2.49
CA ARG A 51 22.71 -6.38 3.20
C ARG A 51 23.74 -7.02 2.27
N GLN A 52 23.31 -7.54 1.12
CA GLN A 52 24.21 -8.14 0.13
C GLN A 52 24.84 -7.12 -0.83
N LEU A 53 24.40 -5.85 -0.80
CA LEU A 53 24.95 -4.81 -1.66
C LEU A 53 26.34 -4.34 -1.19
N PRO A 54 27.21 -3.91 -2.13
CA PRO A 54 28.39 -3.13 -1.80
C PRO A 54 28.05 -1.90 -0.94
N LYS A 55 28.95 -1.52 -0.02
CA LYS A 55 28.72 -0.45 0.98
C LYS A 55 28.15 0.85 0.38
N ILE A 56 28.64 1.26 -0.79
CA ILE A 56 28.17 2.48 -1.46
C ILE A 56 26.71 2.36 -1.91
N LEU A 57 26.32 1.23 -2.50
CA LEU A 57 24.95 1.00 -2.93
C LEU A 57 24.01 0.82 -1.73
N ALA A 58 24.46 0.16 -0.66
CA ALA A 58 23.72 0.04 0.58
C ALA A 58 23.46 1.39 1.28
N ALA A 59 24.37 2.36 1.12
CA ALA A 59 24.17 3.72 1.63
C ALA A 59 23.15 4.49 0.80
N LEU A 60 23.16 4.32 -0.53
CA LEU A 60 22.19 4.92 -1.45
C LEU A 60 20.78 4.33 -1.30
N SER A 61 20.66 3.06 -0.92
CA SER A 61 19.36 2.40 -0.76
C SER A 61 18.77 2.48 0.66
N LYS A 62 19.24 3.40 1.52
CA LYS A 62 18.66 3.56 2.87
C LYS A 62 17.13 3.70 2.87
N PRO A 63 16.49 4.46 1.96
CA PRO A 63 15.03 4.56 1.92
C PRO A 63 14.33 3.32 1.36
N ALA A 64 15.05 2.32 0.84
CA ALA A 64 14.43 1.18 0.16
C ALA A 64 13.57 0.31 1.08
N ILE A 65 14.01 0.07 2.32
CA ILE A 65 13.26 -0.75 3.29
C ILE A 65 11.92 -0.09 3.67
N PRO A 66 11.86 1.18 4.12
CA PRO A 66 10.57 1.80 4.41
C PRO A 66 9.68 1.95 3.16
N SER A 67 10.26 2.21 1.97
CA SER A 67 9.49 2.20 0.72
C SER A 67 8.92 0.82 0.36
N ALA A 68 9.68 -0.25 0.57
CA ALA A 68 9.22 -1.63 0.38
C ALA A 68 8.07 -1.97 1.34
N SER A 69 8.16 -1.53 2.60
CA SER A 69 7.12 -1.75 3.61
C SER A 69 5.80 -1.01 3.35
N THR A 70 5.74 -0.15 2.32
CA THR A 70 4.56 0.67 2.04
C THR A 70 4.11 0.68 0.57
N HIS A 71 4.80 -0.07 -0.31
CA HIS A 71 4.53 -0.07 -1.75
C HIS A 71 3.07 -0.43 -2.11
N ASP A 72 2.45 -1.29 -1.30
CA ASP A 72 1.15 -1.94 -1.55
C ASP A 72 -0.01 -1.43 -0.67
N ILE A 73 0.17 -0.29 0.02
CA ILE A 73 -0.85 0.32 0.88
C ILE A 73 -2.19 0.53 0.15
N GLY A 74 -2.16 0.77 -1.16
CA GLY A 74 -3.35 0.94 -1.99
C GLY A 74 -4.23 -0.31 -2.13
N LYS A 75 -3.74 -1.49 -1.72
CA LYS A 75 -4.59 -2.69 -1.58
C LYS A 75 -5.63 -2.53 -0.46
N VAL A 76 -5.41 -1.62 0.49
CA VAL A 76 -6.40 -1.16 1.49
C VAL A 76 -7.33 -0.13 0.82
N SER A 77 -8.14 -0.61 -0.12
CA SER A 77 -9.11 0.19 -0.87
C SER A 77 -10.29 -0.67 -1.31
N PRO A 78 -11.50 -0.08 -1.44
CA PRO A 78 -12.66 -0.86 -1.84
C PRO A 78 -12.52 -1.37 -3.27
N GLY A 79 -11.87 -0.64 -4.18
CA GLY A 79 -11.71 -1.08 -5.56
C GLY A 79 -10.82 -2.31 -5.70
N PHE A 80 -9.67 -2.34 -5.02
CA PHE A 80 -8.82 -3.55 -5.01
C PHE A 80 -9.53 -4.72 -4.31
N GLN A 81 -10.14 -4.47 -3.14
CA GLN A 81 -10.82 -5.52 -2.39
C GLN A 81 -12.06 -6.07 -3.13
N LEU A 82 -12.84 -5.24 -3.83
CA LEU A 82 -13.97 -5.70 -4.66
C LEU A 82 -13.51 -6.47 -5.90
N LYS A 83 -12.33 -6.17 -6.45
CA LYS A 83 -11.80 -6.85 -7.63
C LYS A 83 -11.42 -8.29 -7.34
N TYR A 84 -10.81 -8.55 -6.18
CA TYR A 84 -10.24 -9.87 -5.85
C TYR A 84 -10.93 -10.60 -4.70
N PHE A 85 -11.64 -9.90 -3.82
CA PHE A 85 -12.21 -10.43 -2.57
C PHE A 85 -13.67 -10.01 -2.36
N ARG A 86 -14.43 -9.88 -3.45
CA ARG A 86 -15.80 -9.34 -3.47
C ARG A 86 -16.70 -9.96 -2.40
N ASP A 87 -16.74 -11.29 -2.33
CA ASP A 87 -17.63 -12.01 -1.42
C ASP A 87 -17.27 -11.80 0.05
N ALA A 88 -15.97 -11.69 0.35
CA ALA A 88 -15.50 -11.42 1.71
C ALA A 88 -15.82 -9.98 2.13
N LEU A 89 -15.72 -9.03 1.19
CA LEU A 89 -15.95 -7.61 1.46
C LEU A 89 -17.44 -7.27 1.60
N ILE A 90 -18.29 -7.74 0.68
CA ILE A 90 -19.74 -7.42 0.69
C ILE A 90 -20.44 -7.99 1.94
N LYS A 91 -19.95 -9.11 2.49
CA LYS A 91 -20.43 -9.64 3.78
C LYS A 91 -20.16 -8.70 4.96
N GLN A 92 -19.12 -7.88 4.87
CA GLN A 92 -18.72 -6.95 5.92
C GLN A 92 -19.30 -5.55 5.71
N ILE A 93 -19.46 -5.12 4.46
CA ILE A 93 -20.06 -3.83 4.10
C ILE A 93 -21.12 -4.06 3.03
N SER A 94 -22.36 -4.28 3.46
CA SER A 94 -23.49 -4.54 2.56
C SER A 94 -23.70 -3.42 1.53
N GLY A 95 -23.50 -2.15 1.91
CA GLY A 95 -23.69 -1.00 1.00
C GLY A 95 -22.70 -0.92 -0.19
N LEU A 96 -21.70 -1.81 -0.29
CA LEU A 96 -20.83 -1.89 -1.45
C LEU A 96 -21.41 -2.73 -2.60
N SER A 97 -22.40 -3.60 -2.34
CA SER A 97 -23.06 -4.38 -3.41
C SER A 97 -23.78 -3.50 -4.42
N ASP A 98 -24.29 -2.37 -3.96
CA ASP A 98 -25.15 -1.48 -4.73
C ASP A 98 -24.36 -0.50 -5.61
N LYS A 99 -23.02 -0.50 -5.48
CA LYS A 99 -22.15 0.35 -6.28
C LYS A 99 -21.94 -0.27 -7.67
N PRO A 100 -22.03 0.52 -8.75
CA PRO A 100 -21.83 0.01 -10.10
C PRO A 100 -20.40 -0.49 -10.29
N SER A 101 -20.21 -1.40 -11.25
CA SER A 101 -18.87 -1.82 -11.67
C SER A 101 -18.05 -0.60 -12.12
N GLY A 102 -16.78 -0.54 -11.75
CA GLY A 102 -15.90 0.59 -12.06
C GLY A 102 -16.14 1.85 -11.20
N HIS A 103 -16.98 1.79 -10.15
CA HIS A 103 -17.18 2.94 -9.25
C HIS A 103 -15.90 3.37 -8.51
N PHE A 104 -15.01 2.42 -8.23
CA PHE A 104 -13.76 2.64 -7.51
C PHE A 104 -12.56 2.35 -8.41
N ILE A 105 -11.46 3.08 -8.18
CA ILE A 105 -10.17 2.77 -8.81
C ILE A 105 -9.66 1.44 -8.25
N THR A 106 -9.15 0.58 -9.13
CA THR A 106 -8.65 -0.76 -8.76
C THR A 106 -7.13 -0.89 -8.82
N ASP A 107 -6.45 0.12 -9.39
CA ASP A 107 -4.99 0.18 -9.44
C ASP A 107 -4.44 0.53 -8.06
N HIS A 108 -3.89 -0.47 -7.37
CA HIS A 108 -3.37 -0.29 -6.03
C HIS A 108 -2.04 0.47 -6.00
N ALA A 109 -1.22 0.43 -7.05
CA ALA A 109 0.01 1.23 -7.09
C ALA A 109 -0.31 2.72 -7.16
N HIS A 110 -1.31 3.09 -7.97
CA HIS A 110 -1.82 4.46 -8.04
C HIS A 110 -2.39 4.92 -6.70
N ILE A 111 -3.16 4.06 -6.03
CA ILE A 111 -3.76 4.36 -4.72
C ILE A 111 -2.68 4.45 -3.63
N SER A 112 -1.65 3.59 -3.65
CA SER A 112 -0.50 3.68 -2.75
C SER A 112 0.19 5.03 -2.91
N ALA A 113 0.42 5.48 -4.14
CA ALA A 113 1.02 6.77 -4.42
C ALA A 113 0.18 7.92 -3.87
N CYS A 114 -1.15 7.91 -4.06
CA CYS A 114 -2.06 8.89 -3.45
C CYS A 114 -1.96 8.91 -1.92
N ALA A 115 -1.99 7.74 -1.28
CA ALA A 115 -1.95 7.60 0.18
C ALA A 115 -0.62 8.08 0.77
N LEU A 116 0.49 7.66 0.16
CA LEU A 116 1.83 8.07 0.58
C LEU A 116 2.07 9.55 0.31
N TRP A 117 1.58 10.08 -0.80
CA TRP A 117 1.65 11.52 -1.03
C TRP A 117 0.86 12.24 0.05
N ALA A 118 -0.39 11.86 0.34
CA ALA A 118 -1.21 12.48 1.39
C ALA A 118 -0.61 12.38 2.81
N HIS A 119 0.10 11.31 3.12
CA HIS A 119 0.77 11.12 4.41
C HIS A 119 2.01 12.01 4.55
N VAL A 120 2.79 12.12 3.47
CA VAL A 120 4.04 12.89 3.38
C VAL A 120 3.77 14.36 3.00
N HIS A 121 2.53 14.69 2.63
CA HIS A 121 2.06 16.00 2.17
C HIS A 121 2.10 17.10 3.22
N GLU A 122 2.41 16.81 4.49
CA GLU A 122 2.47 17.82 5.55
C GLU A 122 3.50 18.94 5.24
N ASN A 123 4.38 18.77 4.25
CA ASN A 123 5.49 19.70 3.96
C ASN A 123 5.50 20.40 2.57
N ASN A 124 4.84 19.90 1.51
CA ASN A 124 4.74 20.61 0.19
C ASN A 124 3.70 19.97 -0.76
N PRO A 125 2.64 20.67 -1.22
CA PRO A 125 1.63 20.11 -2.12
C PRO A 125 1.98 20.09 -3.62
N PHE A 126 3.09 20.70 -4.01
CA PHE A 126 3.45 20.85 -5.43
C PHE A 126 4.49 19.85 -5.91
N GLU A 127 5.08 19.06 -5.00
CA GLU A 127 6.11 18.08 -5.32
C GLU A 127 5.68 16.70 -4.85
N CYS A 128 5.54 15.76 -5.80
CA CYS A 128 5.24 14.37 -5.47
C CYS A 128 6.45 13.75 -4.76
N PRO A 129 6.33 13.30 -3.49
CA PRO A 129 7.46 12.80 -2.74
C PRO A 129 8.00 11.52 -3.35
N THR A 130 9.30 11.27 -3.17
CA THR A 130 9.96 10.12 -3.81
C THR A 130 9.28 8.80 -3.47
N VAL A 131 8.84 8.62 -2.22
CA VAL A 131 8.18 7.36 -1.81
C VAL A 131 6.86 7.12 -2.55
N ALA A 132 6.10 8.16 -2.85
CA ALA A 132 4.88 8.03 -3.67
C ALA A 132 5.22 7.66 -5.12
N GLN A 133 6.30 8.24 -5.67
CA GLN A 133 6.79 7.87 -7.00
C GLN A 133 7.25 6.40 -7.05
N ILE A 134 8.01 5.94 -6.03
CA ILE A 134 8.46 4.55 -5.91
C ILE A 134 7.25 3.60 -5.87
N ALA A 135 6.25 3.92 -5.05
CA ALA A 135 5.03 3.13 -4.97
C ALA A 135 4.25 3.13 -6.29
N ALA A 136 4.22 4.23 -7.05
CA ALA A 136 3.62 4.24 -8.38
C ALA A 136 4.36 3.34 -9.38
N MET A 137 5.68 3.18 -9.23
CA MET A 137 6.56 2.49 -10.19
C MET A 137 6.73 1.00 -9.98
N HIS A 138 6.24 0.42 -8.88
CA HIS A 138 6.66 -0.94 -8.51
C HIS A 138 6.20 -2.03 -9.50
N HIS A 139 5.18 -1.77 -10.34
CA HIS A 139 4.78 -2.61 -11.48
C HIS A 139 5.53 -2.30 -12.80
N GLY A 140 6.58 -1.50 -12.77
CA GLY A 140 7.44 -1.21 -13.92
C GLY A 140 6.98 -0.05 -14.82
N SER A 141 5.92 0.69 -14.46
CA SER A 141 5.51 1.90 -15.20
C SER A 141 4.86 2.94 -14.29
N VAL A 142 5.03 4.22 -14.59
CA VAL A 142 4.31 5.32 -13.93
C VAL A 142 3.04 5.62 -14.72
N LEU A 143 1.88 5.57 -14.07
CA LEU A 143 0.68 6.13 -14.66
C LEU A 143 0.80 7.66 -14.72
N THR A 144 0.52 8.23 -15.89
CA THR A 144 0.47 9.69 -16.11
C THR A 144 -0.85 10.32 -15.70
N GLN A 145 -1.79 9.51 -15.19
CA GLN A 145 -3.09 10.01 -14.74
C GLN A 145 -2.92 10.87 -13.48
N PRO A 146 -3.74 11.92 -13.31
CA PRO A 146 -3.74 12.71 -12.08
C PRO A 146 -3.96 11.83 -10.85
N LEU A 147 -3.17 12.07 -9.79
CA LEU A 147 -3.36 11.42 -8.50
C LEU A 147 -4.55 12.09 -7.79
N PRO A 148 -5.70 11.42 -7.62
CA PRO A 148 -6.79 11.97 -6.82
C PRO A 148 -6.35 12.12 -5.36
N THR A 149 -7.07 12.95 -4.60
CA THR A 149 -6.87 13.02 -3.15
C THR A 149 -7.15 11.66 -2.51
N ASP A 150 -6.27 11.21 -1.60
CA ASP A 150 -6.38 9.93 -0.91
C ASP A 150 -7.77 9.72 -0.25
N SER A 151 -8.33 10.78 0.33
CA SER A 151 -9.65 10.78 0.97
C SER A 151 -10.83 10.92 -0.01
N GLY A 152 -10.59 10.86 -1.32
CA GLY A 152 -11.61 10.96 -2.37
C GLY A 152 -12.49 9.73 -2.48
N GLU A 153 -13.74 9.92 -2.91
CA GLU A 153 -14.75 8.84 -2.99
C GLU A 153 -14.35 7.70 -3.93
N LEU A 154 -13.61 7.99 -5.01
CA LEU A 154 -13.08 6.98 -5.94
C LEU A 154 -12.10 5.99 -5.28
N LEU A 155 -11.51 6.38 -4.14
CA LEU A 155 -10.57 5.60 -3.33
C LEU A 155 -11.23 5.04 -2.05
N GLY A 156 -12.56 5.18 -1.92
CA GLY A 156 -13.35 4.76 -0.75
C GLY A 156 -13.66 5.88 0.25
N GLY A 157 -13.13 7.08 0.03
CA GLY A 157 -13.38 8.23 0.90
C GLY A 157 -12.53 8.23 2.17
N SER A 158 -12.84 9.16 3.07
CA SER A 158 -12.06 9.40 4.30
C SER A 158 -11.92 8.20 5.25
N ALA A 159 -12.89 7.28 5.28
CA ALA A 159 -12.83 6.10 6.15
C ALA A 159 -11.71 5.15 5.71
N TRP A 160 -11.60 4.86 4.41
CA TRP A 160 -10.55 4.03 3.85
C TRP A 160 -9.18 4.71 3.89
N SER A 161 -9.14 6.04 3.67
CA SER A 161 -7.92 6.85 3.85
C SER A 161 -7.35 6.76 5.27
N LYS A 162 -8.22 6.77 6.30
CA LYS A 162 -7.79 6.58 7.70
C LYS A 162 -7.17 5.20 7.94
N GLU A 163 -7.73 4.14 7.34
CA GLU A 163 -7.17 2.78 7.47
C GLU A 163 -5.82 2.66 6.76
N ARG A 164 -5.65 3.28 5.59
CA ARG A 164 -4.34 3.40 4.93
C ARG A 164 -3.34 4.14 5.81
N LYS A 165 -3.71 5.29 6.38
CA LYS A 165 -2.84 6.06 7.29
C LYS A 165 -2.40 5.23 8.51
N LYS A 166 -3.31 4.52 9.17
CA LYS A 166 -2.97 3.63 10.29
C LYS A 166 -1.94 2.58 9.91
N LEU A 167 -2.08 1.97 8.73
CA LEU A 167 -1.12 0.97 8.25
C LEU A 167 0.23 1.62 7.90
N ILE A 168 0.24 2.79 7.26
CA ILE A 168 1.48 3.54 6.99
C ILE A 168 2.22 3.84 8.29
N GLU A 169 1.56 4.42 9.30
CA GLU A 169 2.16 4.76 10.60
C GLU A 169 2.73 3.51 11.30
N LYS A 170 2.04 2.38 11.19
CA LYS A 170 2.51 1.10 11.72
C LYS A 170 3.77 0.60 11.00
N MET A 171 3.81 0.71 9.67
CA MET A 171 4.99 0.30 8.89
C MET A 171 6.17 1.24 9.14
N GLU A 172 5.95 2.55 9.33
CA GLU A 172 7.02 3.48 9.70
C GLU A 172 7.61 3.18 11.08
N ALA A 173 6.76 2.82 12.05
CA ALA A 173 7.22 2.43 13.38
C ALA A 173 8.10 1.16 13.36
N GLU A 174 7.85 0.24 12.42
CA GLU A 174 8.57 -1.03 12.30
C GLU A 174 9.81 -0.93 11.38
N TYR A 175 9.75 -0.17 10.29
CA TYR A 175 10.75 -0.18 9.21
C TYR A 175 11.45 1.17 8.98
N GLY A 176 11.08 2.19 9.75
CA GLY A 176 11.65 3.53 9.71
C GLY A 176 10.80 4.55 8.94
N THR A 177 11.09 5.82 9.17
CA THR A 177 10.36 6.95 8.56
C THR A 177 10.50 6.99 7.04
N LEU A 178 9.40 7.32 6.36
CA LEU A 178 9.39 7.51 4.92
C LEU A 178 10.18 8.76 4.51
N SER A 179 10.94 8.67 3.42
CA SER A 179 11.65 9.82 2.88
C SER A 179 10.75 10.67 1.98
N PHE A 180 10.76 11.99 2.24
CA PHE A 180 10.07 12.98 1.41
C PHE A 180 10.78 13.15 0.06
N HIS A 181 12.12 13.13 0.05
CA HIS A 181 12.93 13.41 -1.14
C HIS A 181 14.17 12.52 -1.17
N VAL A 182 14.62 12.13 -2.36
CA VAL A 182 15.95 11.57 -2.61
C VAL A 182 16.70 12.47 -3.59
N PRO A 183 18.02 12.64 -3.43
CA PRO A 183 18.79 13.64 -4.16
C PRO A 183 18.89 13.44 -5.68
N SER A 184 18.43 12.33 -6.27
CA SER A 184 18.43 12.16 -7.74
C SER A 184 17.40 11.13 -8.25
N LEU A 185 17.00 11.28 -9.51
CA LEU A 185 16.17 10.30 -10.23
C LEU A 185 16.85 8.92 -10.31
N VAL A 186 18.17 8.88 -10.48
CA VAL A 186 18.94 7.62 -10.51
C VAL A 186 18.79 6.85 -9.19
N GLN A 187 18.87 7.54 -8.06
CA GLN A 187 18.67 6.91 -6.75
C GLN A 187 17.23 6.44 -6.56
N ARG A 188 16.24 7.24 -6.98
CA ARG A 188 14.83 6.85 -6.97
C ARG A 188 14.61 5.57 -7.79
N ASP A 189 15.15 5.49 -9.00
CA ASP A 189 14.96 4.36 -9.91
C ASP A 189 15.65 3.11 -9.38
N PHE A 190 16.86 3.26 -8.81
CA PHE A 190 17.54 2.18 -8.12
C PHE A 190 16.72 1.63 -6.94
N ILE A 191 16.17 2.50 -6.10
CA ILE A 191 15.29 2.09 -5.00
C ILE A 191 14.01 1.44 -5.53
N SER A 192 13.41 1.98 -6.59
CA SER A 192 12.21 1.41 -7.20
C SER A 192 12.46 -0.01 -7.70
N GLY A 193 13.58 -0.24 -8.39
CA GLY A 193 14.00 -1.59 -8.81
C GLY A 193 14.20 -2.53 -7.63
N MET A 194 14.80 -2.06 -6.53
CA MET A 194 14.92 -2.87 -5.31
C MET A 194 13.55 -3.23 -4.72
N VAL A 195 12.61 -2.29 -4.67
CA VAL A 195 11.24 -2.54 -4.18
C VAL A 195 10.53 -3.55 -5.08
N THR A 196 10.61 -3.40 -6.41
CA THR A 196 10.03 -4.35 -7.38
C THR A 196 10.58 -5.75 -7.22
N ILE A 197 11.91 -5.92 -7.15
CA ILE A 197 12.52 -7.25 -6.96
C ILE A 197 12.11 -7.85 -5.59
N SER A 198 12.03 -7.01 -4.56
CA SER A 198 11.58 -7.45 -3.24
C SER A 198 10.13 -7.92 -3.24
N ASP A 199 9.26 -7.23 -3.98
CA ASP A 199 7.86 -7.62 -4.15
C ASP A 199 7.72 -8.93 -4.95
N TRP A 200 8.53 -9.13 -6.01
CA TRP A 200 8.54 -10.39 -6.76
C TRP A 200 8.90 -11.58 -5.88
N ILE A 201 9.97 -11.46 -5.09
CA ILE A 201 10.39 -12.53 -4.16
C ILE A 201 9.39 -12.69 -3.02
N GLY A 202 8.88 -11.60 -2.43
CA GLY A 202 7.85 -11.63 -1.38
C GLY A 202 6.50 -12.16 -1.88
N SER A 203 6.28 -12.12 -3.19
CA SER A 203 5.10 -12.68 -3.84
C SER A 203 5.19 -14.18 -4.09
N ASP A 204 6.39 -14.76 -4.13
CA ASP A 204 6.62 -16.19 -4.37
C ASP A 204 6.06 -17.07 -3.24
N GLU A 205 5.04 -17.86 -3.54
CA GLU A 205 4.33 -18.69 -2.57
C GLU A 205 5.14 -19.91 -2.09
N SER A 206 6.22 -20.27 -2.77
CA SER A 206 7.15 -21.30 -2.27
C SER A 206 7.93 -20.84 -1.04
N PHE A 207 8.16 -19.53 -0.92
CA PHE A 207 8.78 -18.91 0.25
C PHE A 207 7.75 -18.28 1.20
N PHE A 208 6.68 -17.69 0.67
CA PHE A 208 5.67 -16.94 1.41
C PHE A 208 4.24 -17.41 1.06
N PRO A 209 3.79 -18.55 1.62
CA PRO A 209 2.49 -19.13 1.30
C PRO A 209 1.34 -18.16 1.57
N ALA A 210 0.31 -18.20 0.73
CA ALA A 210 -0.88 -17.36 0.89
C ALA A 210 -1.68 -17.67 2.18
N THR A 211 -1.44 -18.80 2.83
CA THR A 211 -1.99 -19.15 4.15
C THR A 211 -1.23 -18.51 5.32
N GLY A 212 -0.11 -17.84 5.03
CA GLY A 212 0.82 -17.29 6.02
C GLY A 212 1.99 -18.23 6.31
N LEU A 213 3.07 -17.65 6.85
CA LEU A 213 4.20 -18.43 7.35
C LEU A 213 3.81 -19.23 8.60
N PRO A 214 4.42 -20.40 8.83
CA PRO A 214 4.29 -21.15 10.07
C PRO A 214 4.56 -20.28 11.32
N PRO A 215 3.85 -20.49 12.46
CA PRO A 215 3.97 -19.64 13.65
C PRO A 215 5.37 -19.57 14.28
N ASP A 216 6.21 -20.57 14.00
CA ASP A 216 7.60 -20.69 14.45
C ASP A 216 8.59 -19.87 13.62
N ILE A 217 8.19 -19.38 12.44
CA ILE A 217 8.97 -18.44 11.64
C ILE A 217 8.59 -17.02 12.07
N ASP A 218 9.30 -16.50 13.06
CA ASP A 218 9.21 -15.08 13.39
C ASP A 218 9.99 -14.26 12.36
N THR A 219 9.27 -13.52 11.53
CA THR A 219 9.88 -12.63 10.53
C THR A 219 10.71 -11.51 11.15
N ARG A 220 10.62 -11.28 12.47
CA ARG A 220 11.41 -10.29 13.21
C ARG A 220 12.82 -10.80 13.58
N VAL A 221 13.18 -12.04 13.27
CA VAL A 221 14.43 -12.68 13.77
C VAL A 221 15.70 -12.12 13.12
N PHE A 222 15.60 -11.24 12.11
CA PHE A 222 16.77 -10.68 11.44
C PHE A 222 17.34 -9.41 12.09
N GLU A 223 16.94 -9.05 13.31
CA GLU A 223 17.48 -7.91 14.09
C GLU A 223 18.92 -8.09 14.62
N LYS A 224 19.58 -9.22 14.36
CA LYS A 224 21.00 -9.43 14.72
C LYS A 224 21.94 -9.19 13.55
#